data_AF-A0A522H5A4-F1
#
_entry.id   AF-A0A522H5A4-F1
#
_cell.length_a   1.000
_cell.length_b   1.000
_cell.length_c   1.000
_cell.angle_alpha   90.00
_cell.angle_beta   90.00
_cell.angle_gamma   90.00
#
_symmetry.space_group_name_H-M   'P 1'
#
loop_
_entity.id
_entity.type
_entity.pdbx_description
1 polymer ?
#
loop_
_entity_poly.entity_id
_entity_poly.type
_entity_poly.pdbx_seq_one_letter_code
_entity_poly.pdbx_strand_id
1 'polypeptide(L)'
;MAALLLDSIGDLGAFSFHETKNVISGEGGELTAAFLWAQLQEAERITAERMASWDHYHGLLEPLERKGLLRRPIVPADCQHNAHMYYVLIAPEIDRHAVIEALKREENYSVFHYVPLHSSPAGRRWWGGCDC
;
A
#
# COMPACT_ATOMS: atom_id res chain seq x y z
N MET A 1 -10.62 11.40 -4.23
CA MET A 1 -10.57 10.37 -3.17
C MET A 1 -9.12 9.96 -3.01
N ALA A 2 -8.51 10.19 -1.84
CA ALA A 2 -7.08 9.97 -1.64
C ALA A 2 -6.86 8.80 -0.67
N ALA A 3 -5.96 7.88 -1.06
CA ALA A 3 -5.53 6.74 -0.27
C ALA A 3 -4.44 7.16 0.75
N LEU A 4 -4.68 6.97 2.04
CA LEU A 4 -3.62 6.98 3.07
C LEU A 4 -3.13 5.56 3.30
N LEU A 5 -1.82 5.34 3.19
CA LEU A 5 -1.15 4.11 3.57
C LEU A 5 -0.79 4.11 5.05
N LEU A 6 -1.16 3.05 5.78
CA LEU A 6 -0.65 2.80 7.13
C LEU A 6 0.30 1.60 7.10
N ASP A 7 1.56 1.82 6.72
CA ASP A 7 2.60 0.77 6.69
C ASP A 7 3.78 1.07 7.63
N SER A 8 3.51 1.70 8.78
CA SER A 8 4.53 1.96 9.80
C SER A 8 4.35 1.09 11.05
N ILE A 9 4.65 -0.21 10.93
CA ILE A 9 5.23 -0.98 12.06
C ILE A 9 6.47 -1.66 11.50
N GLY A 10 7.61 -1.04 11.80
CA GLY A 10 8.93 -1.53 11.44
C GLY A 10 9.29 -2.76 12.27
N ASP A 11 9.51 -3.87 11.59
CA ASP A 11 10.44 -4.93 12.02
C ASP A 11 10.83 -5.88 10.87
N LEU A 12 10.15 -5.80 9.73
CA LEU A 12 10.61 -6.41 8.49
C LEU A 12 10.54 -5.37 7.40
N GLY A 13 11.70 -4.84 7.01
CA GLY A 13 11.87 -4.24 5.69
C GLY A 13 11.61 -5.30 4.63
N ALA A 14 10.34 -5.61 4.39
CA ALA A 14 9.91 -6.28 3.18
C ALA A 14 10.24 -5.29 2.07
N PHE A 15 11.42 -5.43 1.46
CA PHE A 15 11.66 -4.83 0.18
C PHE A 15 10.42 -5.12 -0.67
N SER A 16 9.72 -4.07 -1.07
CA SER A 16 8.55 -4.15 -1.94
C SER A 16 9.03 -4.56 -3.33
N PHE A 17 9.44 -5.82 -3.46
CA PHE A 17 9.65 -6.45 -4.76
C PHE A 17 8.25 -6.70 -5.30
N HIS A 18 7.84 -5.84 -6.22
CA HIS A 18 6.82 -6.21 -7.19
C HIS A 18 7.35 -7.47 -7.88
N GLU A 19 6.71 -8.62 -7.66
CA GLU A 19 7.15 -9.93 -8.15
C GLU A 19 7.49 -9.94 -9.65
N THR A 20 6.96 -8.98 -10.41
CA THR A 20 7.15 -8.85 -11.86
C THR A 20 8.26 -7.90 -12.31
N LYS A 21 8.86 -7.08 -11.43
CA LYS A 21 9.75 -5.99 -11.86
C LYS A 21 11.24 -6.32 -11.88
N ASN A 22 11.65 -7.41 -11.22
CA ASN A 22 13.06 -7.81 -11.16
C ASN A 22 13.43 -9.02 -12.04
N VAL A 23 12.46 -9.59 -12.76
CA VAL A 23 12.71 -10.68 -13.72
C VAL A 23 13.11 -10.13 -15.11
N ILE A 24 12.82 -8.86 -15.40
CA ILE A 24 12.93 -8.30 -16.77
C ILE A 24 14.37 -7.96 -17.19
N SER A 25 15.34 -7.97 -16.27
CA SER A 25 16.75 -7.72 -16.60
C SER A 25 17.64 -8.96 -16.50
N GLY A 26 17.11 -10.12 -16.14
CA GLY A 26 17.85 -11.40 -16.15
C GLY A 26 19.09 -11.50 -15.25
N GLU A 27 19.46 -10.45 -14.50
CA GLU A 27 20.69 -10.42 -13.69
C GLU A 27 20.43 -9.86 -12.28
N GLY A 28 19.47 -10.45 -11.56
CA GLY A 28 19.53 -10.41 -10.10
C GLY A 28 20.65 -11.34 -9.67
N GLY A 29 21.91 -10.88 -9.72
CA GLY A 29 23.10 -11.70 -9.45
C GLY A 29 22.98 -12.56 -8.19
N GLU A 30 23.83 -13.58 -8.03
CA GLU A 30 23.68 -14.64 -7.00
C GLU A 30 23.34 -14.16 -5.59
N LEU A 31 23.83 -12.99 -5.18
CA LEU A 31 23.47 -12.35 -3.91
C LEU A 31 21.96 -12.03 -3.83
N THR A 32 21.38 -11.40 -4.85
CA THR A 32 19.94 -11.10 -4.90
C THR A 32 19.10 -12.38 -4.88
N ALA A 33 19.56 -13.43 -5.58
CA ALA A 33 18.90 -14.73 -5.56
C ALA A 33 18.96 -15.40 -4.18
N ALA A 34 20.09 -15.31 -3.49
CA ALA A 34 20.25 -15.85 -2.13
C ALA A 34 19.36 -15.12 -1.11
N PHE A 35 19.26 -13.78 -1.21
CA PHE A 35 18.35 -12.99 -0.37
C PHE A 35 16.88 -13.35 -0.65
N LEU A 36 16.49 -13.48 -1.92
CA LEU A 36 15.13 -13.89 -2.29
C LEU A 36 14.81 -15.29 -1.78
N TRP A 37 15.76 -16.23 -1.85
CA TRP A 37 15.57 -17.59 -1.37
C TRP A 37 15.29 -17.65 0.14
N ALA A 38 16.00 -16.83 0.94
CA ALA A 38 15.71 -16.71 2.36
C ALA A 38 14.30 -16.14 2.62
N GLN A 39 13.85 -15.16 1.82
CA GLN A 39 12.50 -14.59 1.94
C GLN A 39 11.40 -15.55 1.51
N LEU A 40 11.63 -16.35 0.46
CA LEU A 40 10.65 -17.33 -0.04
C LEU A 40 10.38 -18.43 0.98
N GLN A 41 11.40 -18.89 1.72
CA GLN A 41 11.21 -19.85 2.81
C GLN A 41 10.31 -19.33 3.93
N GLU A 42 10.23 -18.01 4.09
CA GLU A 42 9.43 -17.34 5.13
C GLU A 42 8.15 -16.69 4.58
N ALA A 43 7.87 -16.86 3.29
CA ALA A 43 6.81 -16.12 2.61
C ALA A 43 5.42 -16.38 3.23
N GLU A 44 5.15 -17.61 3.66
CA GLU A 44 3.88 -17.96 4.30
C GLU A 44 3.73 -17.28 5.68
N ARG A 45 4.77 -17.33 6.54
CA ARG A 45 4.73 -16.64 7.84
C ARG A 45 4.59 -15.15 7.69
N ILE A 46 5.39 -14.54 6.80
CA ILE A 46 5.32 -13.09 6.53
C ILE A 46 3.93 -12.70 6.04
N THR A 47 3.34 -13.50 5.13
CA THR A 47 1.98 -13.22 4.64
C THR A 47 0.95 -13.36 5.76
N ALA A 48 1.05 -14.39 6.60
CA ALA A 48 0.15 -14.57 7.75
C ALA A 48 0.21 -13.39 8.74
N GLU A 49 1.40 -12.90 9.05
CA GLU A 49 1.59 -11.73 9.92
C GLU A 49 0.98 -10.46 9.31
N ARG A 50 1.20 -10.24 8.02
CA ARG A 50 0.60 -9.10 7.31
C ARG A 50 -0.92 -9.17 7.29
N MET A 51 -1.49 -10.36 7.06
CA MET A 51 -2.93 -10.57 7.10
C MET A 51 -3.49 -10.27 8.49
N ALA A 52 -2.83 -10.70 9.56
CA ALA A 52 -3.23 -10.39 10.93
C ALA A 52 -3.23 -8.87 11.21
N SER A 53 -2.19 -8.15 10.76
CA SER A 53 -2.16 -6.68 10.86
C SER A 53 -3.27 -6.02 10.02
N TRP A 54 -3.52 -6.54 8.82
CA TRP A 54 -4.58 -6.05 7.94
C TRP A 54 -5.96 -6.19 8.60
N ASP A 55 -6.28 -7.37 9.14
CA ASP A 55 -7.53 -7.65 9.83
C ASP A 55 -7.70 -6.76 11.06
N HIS A 56 -6.61 -6.52 11.79
CA HIS A 56 -6.59 -5.63 12.94
C HIS A 56 -6.98 -4.20 12.55
N TYR A 57 -6.33 -3.61 11.55
CA TYR A 57 -6.71 -2.29 11.04
C TYR A 57 -8.12 -2.27 10.46
N HIS A 58 -8.55 -3.35 9.79
CA HIS A 58 -9.88 -3.45 9.23
C HIS A 58 -10.97 -3.38 10.29
N GLY A 59 -10.78 -4.07 11.42
CA GLY A 59 -11.68 -3.99 12.56
C GLY A 59 -11.65 -2.63 13.26
N LEU A 60 -10.46 -2.09 13.55
CA LEU A 60 -10.30 -0.82 14.27
C LEU A 60 -10.94 0.37 13.55
N LEU A 61 -10.93 0.36 12.22
CA LEU A 61 -11.40 1.49 11.39
C LEU A 61 -12.88 1.38 11.00
N GLU A 62 -13.54 0.25 11.29
CA GLU A 62 -14.98 0.07 11.04
C GLU A 62 -15.86 1.18 11.65
N PRO A 63 -15.64 1.61 12.92
CA PRO A 63 -16.48 2.65 13.51
C PRO A 63 -16.31 4.01 12.81
N LEU A 64 -15.15 4.28 12.22
CA LEU A 64 -14.89 5.52 11.48
C LEU A 64 -15.57 5.49 10.10
N GLU A 65 -15.58 4.31 9.45
CA GLU A 65 -16.32 4.11 8.21
C GLU A 65 -17.83 4.26 8.42
N ARG A 66 -18.38 3.68 9.50
CA ARG A 66 -19.79 3.84 9.86
C ARG A 66 -20.19 5.29 10.12
N LYS A 67 -19.25 6.15 10.52
CA LYS A 67 -19.46 7.59 10.71
C LYS A 67 -19.29 8.39 9.43
N GLY A 68 -18.93 7.75 8.31
CA GLY A 68 -18.71 8.39 7.02
C GLY A 68 -17.39 9.16 6.91
N LEU A 69 -16.50 9.07 7.90
CA LEU A 69 -15.24 9.84 7.93
C LEU A 69 -14.18 9.28 6.98
N LEU A 70 -14.24 7.98 6.71
CA LEU A 70 -13.35 7.29 5.78
C LEU A 70 -14.07 6.08 5.16
N ARG A 71 -13.43 5.46 4.17
CA ARG A 71 -13.82 4.17 3.61
C ARG A 71 -12.63 3.22 3.63
N ARG A 72 -12.86 2.00 4.09
CA ARG A 72 -11.87 0.91 4.17
C ARG A 72 -11.67 0.25 2.78
N PRO A 73 -10.60 -0.55 2.58
CA PRO A 73 -10.45 -1.34 1.37
C PRO A 73 -11.60 -2.34 1.22
N ILE A 74 -12.01 -2.61 -0.02
CA ILE A 74 -12.98 -3.66 -0.33
C ILE A 74 -12.24 -4.80 -1.02
N VAL A 75 -12.31 -5.99 -0.43
CA VAL A 75 -11.79 -7.22 -1.00
C VAL A 75 -12.98 -8.00 -1.60
N PRO A 76 -12.99 -8.28 -2.92
CA PRO A 76 -14.01 -9.12 -3.53
C PRO A 76 -14.01 -10.54 -2.95
N ALA A 77 -15.19 -11.17 -2.83
CA ALA A 77 -15.33 -12.48 -2.17
C ALA A 77 -14.59 -13.63 -2.89
N ASP A 78 -14.27 -13.46 -4.16
CA ASP A 78 -13.54 -14.40 -5.02
C ASP A 78 -12.03 -14.13 -5.07
N CYS A 79 -11.56 -13.09 -4.40
CA CYS A 79 -10.16 -12.67 -4.44
C CYS A 79 -9.46 -12.90 -3.08
N GLN A 80 -8.27 -13.47 -3.12
CA GLN A 80 -7.36 -13.47 -1.97
C GLN A 80 -6.37 -12.32 -2.12
N HIS A 81 -6.19 -11.51 -1.07
CA HIS A 81 -5.15 -10.49 -1.01
C HIS A 81 -3.98 -10.99 -0.16
N ASN A 82 -2.79 -10.45 -0.42
CA ASN A 82 -1.56 -10.77 0.31
C ASN A 82 -1.22 -9.72 1.38
N ALA A 83 -2.19 -8.86 1.73
CA ALA A 83 -2.00 -7.69 2.58
C ALA A 83 -0.76 -6.86 2.16
N HIS A 84 -0.59 -6.62 0.85
CA HIS A 84 0.54 -5.83 0.35
C HIS A 84 0.60 -4.44 1.02
N MET A 85 -0.58 -3.88 1.24
CA MET A 85 -0.79 -2.54 1.78
C MET A 85 -2.16 -2.49 2.47
N TYR A 86 -2.33 -1.55 3.41
CA TYR A 86 -3.64 -1.15 3.90
C TYR A 86 -3.88 0.33 3.56
N TYR A 87 -4.96 0.62 2.82
CA TYR A 87 -5.30 1.98 2.43
C TYR A 87 -6.67 2.42 2.95
N VAL A 88 -6.86 3.72 3.20
CA VAL A 88 -8.18 4.30 3.45
C VAL A 88 -8.45 5.48 2.55
N LEU A 89 -9.71 5.62 2.14
CA LEU A 89 -10.18 6.81 1.41
C LEU A 89 -10.83 7.74 2.42
N ILE A 90 -10.22 8.91 2.66
CA ILE A 90 -10.81 9.89 3.58
C ILE A 90 -11.96 10.63 2.89
N ALA A 91 -12.97 11.00 3.68
CA ALA A 91 -14.06 11.87 3.23
C ALA A 91 -13.52 13.21 2.67
N PRO A 92 -14.13 13.74 1.61
CA PRO A 92 -13.64 14.94 0.91
C PRO A 92 -13.61 16.22 1.77
N GLU A 93 -14.41 16.27 2.83
CA GLU A 93 -14.48 17.35 3.80
C GLU A 93 -13.32 17.36 4.81
N ILE A 94 -12.54 16.29 4.89
CA ILE A 94 -11.40 16.16 5.80
C ILE A 94 -10.11 16.52 5.06
N ASP A 95 -9.34 17.46 5.61
CA ASP A 95 -8.01 17.77 5.06
C ASP A 95 -7.04 16.62 5.31
N ARG A 96 -6.69 15.94 4.22
CA ARG A 96 -5.70 14.87 4.20
C ARG A 96 -4.35 15.28 4.76
N HIS A 97 -3.87 16.50 4.48
CA HIS A 97 -2.55 16.92 4.96
C HIS A 97 -2.54 17.04 6.48
N ALA A 98 -3.62 17.57 7.06
CA ALA A 98 -3.79 17.62 8.50
C ALA A 98 -3.75 16.22 9.14
N VAL A 99 -4.35 15.22 8.49
CA VAL A 99 -4.31 13.82 8.97
C VAL A 99 -2.89 13.25 8.89
N ILE A 100 -2.17 13.44 7.78
CA ILE A 100 -0.79 12.97 7.63
C ILE A 100 0.13 13.61 8.67
N GLU A 101 0.03 14.93 8.88
CA GLU A 101 0.85 15.63 9.87
C GLU A 101 0.46 15.28 11.32
N ALA A 102 -0.79 14.91 11.58
CA ALA A 102 -1.19 14.35 12.87
C ALA A 102 -0.56 12.97 13.10
N LEU A 103 -0.62 12.07 12.11
CA LEU A 103 -0.02 10.74 12.20
C LEU A 103 1.50 10.82 12.35
N LYS A 104 2.15 11.70 11.59
CA LYS A 104 3.60 11.93 11.67
C LYS A 104 4.05 12.43 13.04
N ARG A 105 3.24 13.26 13.72
CA ARG A 105 3.52 13.73 15.09
C ARG A 105 3.50 12.59 16.11
N GLU A 106 2.71 11.55 15.84
CA GLU A 106 2.65 10.31 16.63
C GLU A 106 3.63 9.24 16.10
N GLU A 107 4.66 9.66 15.35
CA GLU A 107 5.69 8.79 14.74
C GLU A 107 5.14 7.73 13.76
N ASN A 108 3.90 7.90 13.29
CA ASN A 108 3.29 7.06 12.27
C ASN A 108 3.44 7.70 10.88
N TYR A 109 4.33 7.14 10.07
CA TYR A 109 4.58 7.63 8.73
C TYR A 109 3.57 7.04 7.75
N SER A 110 2.57 7.84 7.42
CA SER A 110 1.58 7.52 6.38
C SER A 110 1.88 8.29 5.10
N VAL A 111 1.91 7.59 3.96
CA VAL A 111 2.19 8.22 2.65
C VAL A 111 0.96 8.15 1.73
N PHE A 112 0.86 9.11 0.81
CA PHE A 112 -0.18 9.10 -0.22
C PHE A 112 0.26 8.24 -1.40
N HIS A 113 -0.68 7.52 -2.01
CA HIS A 113 -0.40 6.72 -3.20
C HIS A 113 -0.69 7.42 -4.53
N TYR A 114 -0.24 6.75 -5.60
CA TYR A 114 0.00 7.22 -6.97
C TYR A 114 -0.91 8.35 -7.49
N VAL A 115 -0.27 9.29 -8.19
CA VAL A 115 -0.95 10.18 -9.14
C VAL A 115 -1.41 9.32 -10.33
N PRO A 116 -2.67 9.44 -10.79
CA PRO A 116 -3.15 8.68 -11.94
C PRO A 116 -2.22 8.84 -13.16
N LEU A 117 -1.92 7.73 -13.83
CA LEU A 117 -0.90 7.71 -14.88
C LEU A 117 -1.21 8.70 -16.03
N HIS A 118 -2.48 8.85 -16.41
CA HIS A 118 -2.94 9.79 -17.44
C HIS A 118 -2.67 11.27 -17.09
N SER A 119 -2.66 11.60 -15.80
CA SER A 119 -2.36 12.95 -15.30
C SER A 119 -0.92 13.09 -14.79
N SER A 120 -0.08 12.07 -14.99
CA SER A 120 1.36 12.19 -14.71
C SER A 120 2.07 13.04 -15.77
N PRO A 121 3.22 13.66 -15.46
CA PRO A 121 4.00 14.40 -16.45
C PRO A 121 4.36 13.57 -17.69
N ALA A 122 4.69 12.28 -17.49
CA ALA A 122 4.97 11.35 -18.58
C ALA A 122 3.70 10.98 -19.36
N GLY A 123 2.58 10.71 -18.68
CA GLY A 123 1.31 10.40 -19.32
C GLY A 123 0.82 11.53 -20.22
N ARG A 124 0.87 12.78 -19.73
CA ARG A 124 0.56 13.96 -20.55
C ARG A 124 1.49 14.12 -21.76
N ARG A 125 2.77 13.78 -21.60
CA ARG A 125 3.79 13.94 -22.64
C ARG A 125 3.68 12.90 -23.77
N TRP A 126 3.30 11.66 -23.45
CA TRP A 126 3.41 10.54 -24.38
C TRP A 126 2.07 9.96 -24.84
N TRP A 127 0.99 10.14 -24.07
CA TRP A 127 -0.31 9.54 -24.39
C TRP A 127 -1.34 10.54 -24.92
N GLY A 128 -1.00 11.83 -24.96
CA GLY A 128 -1.93 12.92 -25.24
C GLY A 128 -2.89 13.10 -24.07
N GLY A 129 -2.99 14.32 -23.53
CA GLY A 129 -3.93 14.61 -22.44
C GLY A 129 -5.33 14.17 -22.82
N CYS A 130 -5.82 13.09 -22.20
CA CYS A 130 -7.23 12.79 -22.21
C CYS A 130 -7.85 13.70 -21.16
N ASP A 131 -8.43 14.80 -21.61
CA ASP A 131 -9.36 15.60 -20.82
C ASP A 131 -10.59 14.73 -20.57
N CYS A 132 -10.73 14.27 -19.33
CA CYS A 132 -11.95 13.64 -18.81
C CYS A 132 -12.80 14.68 -18.08
#